data_AF-A0A3D3ZX66-F1
#
_entry.id   AF-A0A3D3ZX66-F1
#
_cell.length_a   1.000
_cell.length_b   1.000
_cell.length_c   1.000
_cell.angle_alpha   90.00
_cell.angle_beta   90.00
_cell.angle_gamma   90.00
#
_symmetry.space_group_name_H-M   'P 1'
#
loop_
_entity.id
_entity.type
_entity.pdbx_description
1 polymer ?
#
loop_
_entity_poly.entity_id
_entity_poly.type
_entity_poly.pdbx_seq_one_letter_code
_entity_poly.pdbx_strand_id
1 'polypeptide(L)'
;ARDIVCTESDVCVSSVHPLAACMASQYAGWQISCGDYFGMGSGPMRAAYGNEEIFDDIGFKENPDCVVGVIESSAIPDAETIQMLAEKCQIDAASLLLAVAPTASIAGTVQVVARSLETALHKMHEVGCDLVHVLEGSGIAPLAPVAADDLKGIGLTNDAVLYGGDVTIRLRLSDEQINELGPKIPSAASADFGRPFLETFKSYDYDFYKIDPLLFSPAKITLISDDSGNAFTFGEIRNDILQESFSSNET
;
A
#
# COMPACT_ATOMS: atom_id res chain seq x y z
N ALA A 1 -1.73 -13.69 -27.21
CA ALA A 1 -2.98 -14.03 -26.52
C ALA A 1 -3.15 -13.01 -25.41
N ARG A 2 -4.37 -12.55 -25.08
CA ARG A 2 -4.52 -11.80 -23.83
C ARG A 2 -4.29 -12.82 -22.73
N ASP A 3 -3.19 -12.69 -22.01
CA ASP A 3 -2.97 -13.46 -20.80
C ASP A 3 -4.18 -13.23 -19.91
N ILE A 4 -4.89 -14.31 -19.60
CA ILE A 4 -6.14 -14.26 -18.86
C ILE A 4 -5.76 -13.89 -17.43
N VAL A 5 -5.96 -12.62 -17.07
CA VAL A 5 -5.96 -12.21 -15.66
C VAL A 5 -7.15 -12.90 -15.01
N CYS A 6 -6.97 -13.50 -13.84
CA CYS A 6 -8.03 -14.20 -13.10
C CYS A 6 -9.19 -13.31 -12.62
N THR A 7 -9.26 -12.05 -13.06
CA THR A 7 -10.31 -11.09 -12.77
C THR A 7 -10.54 -10.17 -13.98
N GLU A 8 -11.78 -9.72 -14.18
CA GLU A 8 -12.17 -8.76 -15.24
C GLU A 8 -12.25 -7.31 -14.71
N SER A 9 -11.92 -7.08 -13.45
CA SER A 9 -12.01 -5.77 -12.80
C SER A 9 -10.66 -5.34 -12.24
N ASP A 10 -10.38 -4.05 -12.36
CA ASP A 10 -9.17 -3.41 -11.84
C ASP A 10 -9.54 -2.25 -10.93
N VAL A 11 -8.65 -1.93 -10.00
CA VAL A 11 -8.70 -0.68 -9.23
C VAL A 11 -7.71 0.30 -9.84
N CYS A 12 -8.24 1.42 -10.34
CA CYS A 12 -7.44 2.50 -10.90
C CYS A 12 -7.39 3.68 -9.94
N VAL A 13 -6.20 4.21 -9.74
CA VAL A 13 -5.90 5.22 -8.72
C VAL A 13 -5.01 6.29 -9.34
N SER A 14 -5.22 7.56 -9.01
CA SER A 14 -4.39 8.66 -9.50
C SER A 14 -4.35 9.82 -8.53
N SER A 15 -3.22 10.54 -8.47
CA SER A 15 -3.04 11.71 -7.62
C SER A 15 -2.05 12.70 -8.24
N VAL A 16 -2.38 13.99 -8.13
CA VAL A 16 -1.48 15.12 -8.40
C VAL A 16 -0.80 15.64 -7.11
N HIS A 17 -1.05 14.98 -5.98
CA HIS A 17 -0.39 15.20 -4.70
C HIS A 17 -0.01 13.86 -4.07
N PRO A 18 0.78 13.02 -4.76
CA PRO A 18 1.00 11.63 -4.35
C PRO A 18 1.72 11.52 -3.01
N LEU A 19 2.65 12.42 -2.68
CA LEU A 19 3.32 12.43 -1.38
C LEU A 19 2.33 12.54 -0.20
N ALA A 20 1.44 13.54 -0.24
CA ALA A 20 0.42 13.72 0.79
C ALA A 20 -0.64 12.61 0.76
N ALA A 21 -1.13 12.27 -0.43
CA ALA A 21 -2.19 11.27 -0.58
C ALA A 21 -1.74 9.88 -0.13
N CYS A 22 -0.55 9.45 -0.55
CA CYS A 22 -0.05 8.11 -0.30
C CYS A 22 0.69 8.01 1.04
N MET A 23 1.68 8.86 1.31
CA MET A 23 2.56 8.68 2.48
C MET A 23 2.01 9.32 3.75
N ALA A 24 1.45 10.54 3.68
CA ALA A 24 0.89 11.22 4.85
C ALA A 24 -0.50 10.70 5.25
N SER A 25 -1.20 10.02 4.33
CA SER A 25 -2.56 9.55 4.53
C SER A 25 -2.68 8.04 4.28
N GLN A 26 -2.66 7.58 3.02
CA GLN A 26 -3.03 6.20 2.67
C GLN A 26 -2.19 5.13 3.37
N TYR A 27 -0.87 5.31 3.49
CA TYR A 27 0.06 4.33 4.07
C TYR A 27 -0.42 3.83 5.44
N ALA A 28 -0.36 2.52 5.64
CA ALA A 28 -0.87 1.85 6.84
C ALA A 28 0.20 1.75 7.95
N GLY A 29 0.85 2.87 8.28
CA GLY A 29 1.99 2.84 9.21
C GLY A 29 1.62 2.99 10.70
N TRP A 30 0.35 3.24 11.04
CA TRP A 30 -0.06 3.31 12.44
C TRP A 30 -0.61 1.96 12.94
N GLN A 31 0.24 1.18 13.61
CA GLN A 31 -0.21 -0.01 14.34
C GLN A 31 -1.03 0.40 15.59
N ILE A 32 -2.34 0.12 15.57
CA ILE A 32 -3.27 0.42 16.67
C ILE A 32 -3.32 -0.78 17.60
N SER A 33 -2.98 -0.58 18.87
CA SER A 33 -3.08 -1.59 19.92
C SER A 33 -3.60 -0.96 21.21
N CYS A 34 -4.72 -1.47 21.71
CA CYS A 34 -5.36 -1.00 22.93
C CYS A 34 -6.14 -2.16 23.57
N GLY A 35 -5.71 -2.62 24.75
CA GLY A 35 -6.25 -3.84 25.35
C GLY A 35 -6.14 -5.03 24.39
N ASP A 36 -7.29 -5.66 24.08
CA ASP A 36 -7.38 -6.77 23.12
C ASP A 36 -7.62 -6.30 21.68
N TYR A 37 -7.79 -4.99 21.44
CA TYR A 37 -8.02 -4.45 20.10
C TYR A 37 -6.69 -4.33 19.31
N PHE A 38 -6.71 -4.82 18.08
CA PHE A 38 -5.64 -4.67 17.10
C PHE A 38 -6.18 -4.29 15.73
N GLY A 39 -5.48 -3.39 15.04
CA GLY A 39 -5.78 -3.02 13.66
C GLY A 39 -4.68 -2.17 13.04
N MET A 40 -4.64 -2.15 11.71
CA MET A 40 -3.71 -1.29 10.97
C MET A 40 -4.41 0.01 10.57
N GLY A 41 -3.92 1.11 11.11
CA GLY A 41 -4.43 2.45 10.89
C GLY A 41 -3.86 3.11 9.64
N SER A 42 -4.73 3.68 8.82
CA SER A 42 -4.45 4.43 7.60
C SER A 42 -5.31 5.70 7.55
N GLY A 43 -5.07 6.54 6.54
CA GLY A 43 -5.86 7.73 6.24
C GLY A 43 -5.37 8.99 6.96
N PRO A 44 -6.08 10.11 6.78
CA PRO A 44 -5.65 11.43 7.26
C PRO A 44 -5.39 11.52 8.77
N MET A 45 -5.97 10.61 9.58
CA MET A 45 -5.67 10.53 11.02
C MET A 45 -4.18 10.39 11.33
N ARG A 46 -3.41 9.80 10.41
CA ARG A 46 -1.96 9.66 10.57
C ARG A 46 -1.26 11.01 10.56
N ALA A 47 -1.67 11.93 9.70
CA ALA A 47 -1.13 13.29 9.66
C ALA A 47 -1.43 14.08 10.95
N ALA A 48 -2.59 13.84 11.58
CA ALA A 48 -2.92 14.41 12.89
C ALA A 48 -2.08 13.79 14.03
N TYR A 49 -1.80 12.48 13.97
CA TYR A 49 -0.97 11.80 14.96
C TYR A 49 0.52 12.13 14.83
N GLY A 50 1.06 12.10 13.61
CA GLY A 50 2.39 12.60 13.25
C GLY A 50 3.59 11.96 13.96
N ASN A 51 3.42 10.76 14.54
CA ASN A 51 4.44 10.11 15.39
C ASN A 51 5.24 9.00 14.67
N GLU A 52 4.91 8.70 13.42
CA GLU A 52 5.67 7.74 12.60
C GLU A 52 6.91 8.43 12.01
N GLU A 53 8.05 7.73 11.94
CA GLU A 53 9.33 8.28 11.47
C GLU A 53 9.24 8.89 10.07
N ILE A 54 8.39 8.34 9.20
CA ILE A 54 8.16 8.87 7.84
C ILE A 54 7.77 10.35 7.84
N PHE A 55 7.04 10.83 8.85
CA PHE A 55 6.63 12.24 8.92
C PHE A 55 7.79 13.20 9.20
N ASP A 56 8.92 12.71 9.70
CA ASP A 56 10.13 13.52 9.85
C ASP A 56 10.82 13.74 8.50
N ASP A 57 10.62 12.83 7.53
CA ASP A 57 11.13 12.95 6.16
C ASP A 57 10.19 13.73 5.23
N ILE A 58 8.89 13.43 5.27
CA ILE A 58 7.94 13.96 4.26
C ILE A 58 7.31 15.31 4.64
N GLY A 59 7.37 15.74 5.91
CA GLY A 59 6.54 16.85 6.41
C GLY A 59 5.07 16.42 6.54
N PHE A 60 4.09 17.33 6.50
CA PHE A 60 2.64 16.97 6.58
C PHE A 60 2.10 16.48 7.93
N LYS A 61 2.60 17.02 9.04
CA LYS A 61 1.86 16.95 10.32
C LYS A 61 0.74 18.00 10.31
N GLU A 62 -0.46 17.61 10.72
CA GLU A 62 -1.66 18.47 10.73
C GLU A 62 -2.21 18.64 12.15
N ASN A 63 -2.95 19.73 12.39
CA ASN A 63 -3.70 19.95 13.63
C ASN A 63 -5.15 20.32 13.28
N PRO A 64 -5.97 19.35 12.85
CA PRO A 64 -7.31 19.60 12.35
C PRO A 64 -8.36 19.64 13.47
N ASP A 65 -9.49 20.30 13.23
CA ASP A 65 -10.64 20.28 14.15
C ASP A 65 -11.42 18.94 14.11
N CYS A 66 -11.28 18.19 13.00
CA CYS A 66 -11.93 16.90 12.74
C CYS A 66 -10.96 15.93 12.09
N VAL A 67 -11.04 14.65 12.46
CA VAL A 67 -10.13 13.61 11.95
C VAL A 67 -10.91 12.46 11.33
N VAL A 68 -10.42 11.98 10.18
CA VAL A 68 -10.93 10.77 9.52
C VAL A 68 -9.84 9.70 9.50
N GLY A 69 -10.16 8.52 10.01
CA GLY A 69 -9.30 7.35 10.02
C GLY A 69 -9.90 6.17 9.27
N VAL A 70 -9.03 5.32 8.74
CA VAL A 70 -9.40 4.01 8.18
C VAL A 70 -8.65 2.94 8.95
N ILE A 71 -9.34 1.91 9.39
CA ILE A 71 -8.74 0.81 10.16
C ILE A 71 -9.05 -0.52 9.47
N GLU A 72 -7.99 -1.23 9.09
CA GLU A 72 -8.11 -2.62 8.69
C GLU A 72 -8.18 -3.50 9.94
N SER A 73 -9.37 -4.02 10.24
CA SER A 73 -9.65 -4.88 11.39
C SER A 73 -10.97 -5.63 11.22
N SER A 74 -11.05 -6.84 11.79
CA SER A 74 -12.27 -7.63 11.87
C SER A 74 -13.18 -7.25 13.04
N ALA A 75 -12.73 -6.34 13.91
CA ALA A 75 -13.48 -5.82 15.04
C ALA A 75 -13.70 -4.31 14.92
N ILE A 76 -14.84 -3.84 15.41
CA ILE A 76 -15.11 -2.41 15.60
C ILE A 76 -14.35 -1.94 16.86
N PRO A 77 -13.61 -0.82 16.81
CA PRO A 77 -12.95 -0.24 17.97
C PRO A 77 -13.93 -0.01 19.12
N ASP A 78 -13.52 -0.38 20.33
CA ASP A 78 -14.27 -0.07 21.54
C ASP A 78 -14.07 1.38 21.99
N ALA A 79 -14.82 1.80 23.02
CA ALA A 79 -14.77 3.17 23.52
C ALA A 79 -13.37 3.57 24.03
N GLU A 80 -12.62 2.63 24.62
CA GLU A 80 -11.25 2.86 25.09
C GLU A 80 -10.31 3.14 23.91
N THR A 81 -10.39 2.32 22.86
CA THR A 81 -9.62 2.50 21.63
C THR A 81 -9.97 3.82 20.94
N ILE A 82 -11.26 4.16 20.82
CA ILE A 82 -11.72 5.43 20.22
C ILE A 82 -11.16 6.62 20.98
N GLN A 83 -11.23 6.59 22.32
CA GLN A 83 -10.71 7.66 23.17
C GLN A 83 -9.19 7.80 23.00
N MET A 84 -8.45 6.69 22.98
CA MET A 84 -7.01 6.68 22.77
C MET A 84 -6.62 7.27 21.41
N LEU A 85 -7.35 6.93 20.33
CA LEU A 85 -7.12 7.48 18.99
C LEU A 85 -7.37 8.98 18.96
N ALA A 86 -8.47 9.44 19.56
CA ALA A 86 -8.82 10.87 19.61
C ALA A 86 -7.76 11.69 20.39
N GLU A 87 -7.32 11.19 21.55
CA GLU A 87 -6.26 11.81 22.35
C GLU A 87 -4.94 11.92 21.58
N LYS A 88 -4.53 10.86 20.88
CA LYS A 88 -3.32 10.85 20.05
C LYS A 88 -3.42 11.82 18.87
N CYS A 89 -4.62 12.03 18.33
CA CYS A 89 -4.89 13.00 17.28
C CYS A 89 -5.22 14.41 17.82
N GLN A 90 -5.16 14.62 19.14
CA GLN A 90 -5.42 15.90 19.81
C GLN A 90 -6.81 16.51 19.54
N ILE A 91 -7.82 15.65 19.38
CA ILE A 91 -9.21 16.06 19.15
C ILE A 91 -10.17 15.41 20.15
N ASP A 92 -11.39 15.93 20.25
CA ASP A 92 -12.47 15.25 20.95
C ASP A 92 -12.94 14.01 20.17
N ALA A 93 -13.33 12.94 20.87
CA ALA A 93 -13.84 11.72 20.25
C ALA A 93 -15.06 11.95 19.34
N ALA A 94 -15.85 12.99 19.60
CA ALA A 94 -16.98 13.38 18.76
C ALA A 94 -16.56 13.94 17.38
N SER A 95 -15.30 14.36 17.24
CA SER A 95 -14.69 14.86 16.01
C SER A 95 -13.90 13.79 15.26
N LEU A 96 -13.94 12.54 15.73
CA LEU A 96 -13.27 11.40 15.10
C LEU A 96 -14.27 10.55 14.30
N LEU A 97 -14.00 10.37 13.01
CA LEU A 97 -14.73 9.45 12.13
C LEU A 97 -13.83 8.29 11.72
N LEU A 98 -14.28 7.06 11.95
CA LEU A 98 -13.53 5.85 11.58
C LEU A 98 -14.30 5.01 10.58
N ALA A 99 -13.65 4.66 9.47
CA ALA A 99 -14.08 3.58 8.59
C ALA A 99 -13.33 2.30 8.96
N VAL A 100 -14.04 1.19 9.14
CA VAL A 100 -13.45 -0.09 9.58
C VAL A 100 -13.88 -1.18 8.62
N ALA A 101 -12.93 -1.99 8.15
CA ALA A 101 -13.23 -3.13 7.30
C ALA A 101 -12.25 -4.28 7.55
N PRO A 102 -12.72 -5.54 7.62
CA PRO A 102 -11.84 -6.71 7.58
C PRO A 102 -11.21 -6.87 6.20
N THR A 103 -10.04 -7.50 6.15
CA THR A 103 -9.33 -7.80 4.90
C THR A 103 -10.19 -8.68 3.97
N ALA A 104 -10.87 -9.68 4.53
CA ALA A 104 -11.82 -10.55 3.82
C ALA A 104 -13.20 -9.90 3.63
N SER A 105 -13.22 -8.71 3.01
CA SER A 105 -14.44 -8.03 2.58
C SER A 105 -14.19 -7.26 1.30
N ILE A 106 -15.25 -6.91 0.54
CA ILE A 106 -15.08 -6.07 -0.65
C ILE A 106 -14.42 -4.73 -0.34
N ALA A 107 -14.71 -4.13 0.82
CA ALA A 107 -14.08 -2.88 1.25
C ALA A 107 -12.58 -3.08 1.54
N GLY A 108 -12.22 -4.15 2.27
CA GLY A 108 -10.83 -4.54 2.54
C GLY A 108 -10.05 -4.84 1.27
N THR A 109 -10.63 -5.63 0.37
CA THR A 109 -10.02 -5.97 -0.92
C THR A 109 -9.78 -4.74 -1.78
N VAL A 110 -10.80 -3.89 -1.98
CA VAL A 110 -10.66 -2.69 -2.81
C VAL A 110 -9.63 -1.73 -2.22
N GLN A 111 -9.66 -1.49 -0.90
CA GLN A 111 -8.74 -0.53 -0.29
C GLN A 111 -7.29 -0.98 -0.36
N VAL A 112 -6.99 -2.28 -0.18
CA VAL A 112 -5.61 -2.77 -0.28
C VAL A 112 -5.11 -2.68 -1.72
N VAL A 113 -5.93 -3.10 -2.69
CA VAL A 113 -5.56 -3.03 -4.12
C VAL A 113 -5.40 -1.57 -4.58
N ALA A 114 -6.15 -0.64 -4.00
CA ALA A 114 -6.02 0.81 -4.26
C ALA A 114 -4.67 1.40 -3.79
N ARG A 115 -3.82 0.63 -3.09
CA ARG A 115 -2.50 1.07 -2.61
C ARG A 115 -1.39 0.89 -3.64
N SER A 116 -1.68 0.49 -4.88
CA SER A 116 -0.64 0.28 -5.91
C SER A 116 0.32 1.46 -6.09
N LEU A 117 -0.19 2.71 -6.09
CA LEU A 117 0.65 3.91 -6.13
C LEU A 117 1.38 4.15 -4.79
N GLU A 118 0.74 3.85 -3.67
CA GLU A 118 1.31 4.03 -2.33
C GLU A 118 2.49 3.10 -2.09
N THR A 119 2.36 1.81 -2.40
CA THR A 119 3.45 0.84 -2.26
C THR A 119 4.64 1.20 -3.14
N ALA A 120 4.41 1.78 -4.33
CA ALA A 120 5.47 2.31 -5.17
C ALA A 120 6.23 3.47 -4.50
N LEU A 121 5.50 4.43 -3.91
CA LEU A 121 6.10 5.56 -3.21
C LEU A 121 6.85 5.13 -1.94
N HIS A 122 6.24 4.27 -1.12
CA HIS A 122 6.88 3.71 0.07
C HIS A 122 8.19 3.01 -0.31
N LYS A 123 8.13 2.16 -1.34
CA LYS A 123 9.31 1.47 -1.86
C LYS A 123 10.38 2.43 -2.38
N MET A 124 9.99 3.48 -3.10
CA MET A 124 10.92 4.51 -3.59
C MET A 124 11.65 5.19 -2.43
N HIS A 125 10.94 5.54 -1.35
CA HIS A 125 11.53 6.11 -0.14
C HIS A 125 12.52 5.15 0.53
N GLU A 126 12.13 3.89 0.72
CA GLU A 126 12.99 2.84 1.32
C GLU A 126 14.29 2.60 0.53
N VAL A 127 14.28 2.76 -0.79
CA VAL A 127 15.50 2.65 -1.62
C VAL A 127 16.25 3.97 -1.81
N GLY A 128 15.89 5.01 -1.03
CA GLY A 128 16.61 6.27 -0.91
C GLY A 128 16.17 7.38 -1.87
N CYS A 129 14.99 7.30 -2.47
CA CYS A 129 14.43 8.40 -3.26
C CYS A 129 13.82 9.46 -2.35
N ASP A 130 14.24 10.72 -2.53
CA ASP A 130 13.52 11.85 -1.94
C ASP A 130 12.18 12.05 -2.69
N LEU A 131 11.08 11.77 -1.98
CA LEU A 131 9.73 11.80 -2.56
C LEU A 131 9.24 13.22 -2.87
N VAL A 132 9.94 14.28 -2.45
CA VAL A 132 9.63 15.67 -2.83
C VAL A 132 9.72 15.89 -4.34
N HIS A 133 10.47 15.02 -5.04
CA HIS A 133 10.60 15.06 -6.50
C HIS A 133 9.41 14.47 -7.24
N VAL A 134 8.52 13.76 -6.56
CA VAL A 134 7.34 13.11 -7.16
C VAL A 134 6.24 14.15 -7.39
N LEU A 135 5.83 14.33 -8.64
CA LEU A 135 4.85 15.36 -9.02
C LEU A 135 3.44 14.82 -9.07
N GLU A 136 3.25 13.69 -9.73
CA GLU A 136 1.96 13.03 -9.92
C GLU A 136 2.21 11.55 -10.21
N GLY A 137 1.19 10.74 -9.99
CA GLY A 137 1.26 9.33 -10.33
C GLY A 137 -0.11 8.69 -10.44
N SER A 138 -0.12 7.52 -11.06
CA SER A 138 -1.28 6.65 -11.17
C SER A 138 -0.86 5.20 -11.00
N GLY A 139 -1.76 4.39 -10.48
CA GLY A 139 -1.58 2.95 -10.36
C GLY A 139 -2.83 2.21 -10.82
N ILE A 140 -2.63 1.05 -11.42
CA ILE A 140 -3.67 0.08 -11.71
C ILE A 140 -3.25 -1.26 -11.12
N ALA A 141 -4.18 -1.97 -10.49
CA ALA A 141 -3.95 -3.34 -10.03
C ALA A 141 -5.25 -4.15 -10.16
N PRO A 142 -5.15 -5.46 -10.46
CA PRO A 142 -6.30 -6.34 -10.59
C PRO A 142 -7.05 -6.46 -9.27
N LEU A 143 -8.38 -6.35 -9.33
CA LEU A 143 -9.22 -6.56 -8.15
C LEU A 143 -9.25 -8.06 -7.81
N ALA A 144 -8.56 -8.44 -6.73
CA ALA A 144 -8.59 -9.80 -6.20
C ALA A 144 -10.02 -10.22 -5.81
N PRO A 145 -10.34 -11.53 -5.84
CA PRO A 145 -11.59 -12.02 -5.27
C PRO A 145 -11.61 -11.83 -3.75
N VAL A 146 -12.80 -11.62 -3.19
CA VAL A 146 -12.96 -11.56 -1.72
C VAL A 146 -12.64 -12.94 -1.13
N ALA A 147 -11.71 -12.97 -0.19
CA ALA A 147 -11.27 -14.19 0.46
C ALA A 147 -12.31 -14.77 1.44
N ALA A 148 -12.17 -16.06 1.75
CA ALA A 148 -12.99 -16.72 2.77
C ALA A 148 -12.65 -16.29 4.22
N ASP A 149 -11.40 -15.87 4.46
CA ASP A 149 -10.89 -15.44 5.76
C ASP A 149 -9.77 -14.39 5.59
N ASP A 150 -9.48 -13.63 6.65
CA ASP A 150 -8.55 -12.51 6.60
C ASP A 150 -7.12 -12.93 6.25
N LEU A 151 -6.66 -14.11 6.67
CA LEU A 151 -5.32 -14.60 6.37
C LEU A 151 -5.15 -14.87 4.87
N LYS A 152 -6.14 -15.52 4.24
CA LYS A 152 -6.20 -15.64 2.78
C LYS A 152 -6.34 -14.26 2.12
N GLY A 153 -7.16 -13.37 2.70
CA GLY A 153 -7.37 -12.00 2.23
C GLY A 153 -6.07 -11.20 2.11
N ILE A 154 -5.21 -11.28 3.13
CA ILE A 154 -3.88 -10.67 3.11
C ILE A 154 -3.07 -11.18 1.91
N GLY A 155 -3.06 -12.49 1.65
CA GLY A 155 -2.35 -13.07 0.51
C GLY A 155 -2.83 -12.54 -0.84
N LEU A 156 -4.13 -12.70 -1.11
CA LEU A 156 -4.72 -12.35 -2.41
C LEU A 156 -4.59 -10.85 -2.73
N THR A 157 -4.81 -10.00 -1.74
CA THR A 157 -4.78 -8.54 -1.93
C THR A 157 -3.37 -8.00 -2.10
N ASN A 158 -2.39 -8.55 -1.39
CA ASN A 158 -0.99 -8.21 -1.62
C ASN A 158 -0.53 -8.72 -3.00
N ASP A 159 -0.84 -9.96 -3.36
CA ASP A 159 -0.46 -10.52 -4.66
C ASP A 159 -0.99 -9.69 -5.84
N ALA A 160 -2.19 -9.13 -5.72
CA ALA A 160 -2.74 -8.20 -6.71
C ALA A 160 -1.80 -7.01 -6.98
N VAL A 161 -1.18 -6.44 -5.96
CA VAL A 161 -0.24 -5.32 -6.09
C VAL A 161 1.16 -5.81 -6.50
N LEU A 162 1.69 -6.82 -5.81
CA LEU A 162 3.04 -7.37 -6.02
C LEU A 162 3.25 -7.91 -7.42
N TYR A 163 2.22 -8.57 -7.98
CA TYR A 163 2.33 -9.27 -9.27
C TYR A 163 1.46 -8.66 -10.36
N GLY A 164 0.50 -7.79 -10.02
CA GLY A 164 -0.39 -7.12 -10.98
C GLY A 164 -0.34 -5.60 -10.98
N GLY A 165 0.34 -4.96 -10.02
CA GLY A 165 0.42 -3.50 -9.95
C GLY A 165 1.25 -2.90 -11.09
N ASP A 166 0.65 -2.06 -11.91
CA ASP A 166 1.30 -1.25 -12.94
C ASP A 166 1.17 0.23 -12.59
N VAL A 167 2.30 0.86 -12.30
CA VAL A 167 2.36 2.22 -11.75
C VAL A 167 3.08 3.14 -12.71
N THR A 168 2.58 4.36 -12.90
CA THR A 168 3.27 5.41 -13.66
C THR A 168 3.44 6.62 -12.77
N ILE A 169 4.66 7.16 -12.72
CA ILE A 169 5.00 8.32 -11.90
C ILE A 169 5.76 9.34 -12.76
N ARG A 170 5.36 10.61 -12.69
CA ARG A 170 6.14 11.72 -13.23
C ARG A 170 6.87 12.43 -12.08
N LEU A 171 8.16 12.66 -12.28
CA LEU A 171 9.04 13.15 -11.21
C LEU A 171 10.23 13.95 -11.75
N ARG A 172 10.84 14.75 -10.88
CA ARG A 172 12.01 15.60 -11.18
C ARG A 172 13.32 14.92 -10.82
N LEU A 173 13.69 13.90 -11.59
CA LEU A 173 15.01 13.27 -11.55
C LEU A 173 15.56 13.17 -12.97
N SER A 174 16.89 13.18 -13.10
CA SER A 174 17.56 12.96 -14.39
C SER A 174 17.36 11.53 -14.88
N ASP A 175 17.52 11.31 -16.18
CA ASP A 175 17.46 9.98 -16.79
C ASP A 175 18.44 9.00 -16.13
N GLU A 176 19.65 9.46 -15.77
CA GLU A 176 20.65 8.64 -15.07
C GLU A 176 20.17 8.23 -13.67
N GLN A 177 19.62 9.17 -12.89
CA GLN A 177 19.07 8.88 -11.56
C GLN A 177 17.89 7.90 -11.66
N ILE A 178 17.03 8.04 -12.67
CA ILE A 178 15.92 7.11 -12.92
C ILE A 178 16.44 5.71 -13.26
N ASN A 179 17.47 5.59 -14.10
CA ASN A 179 18.04 4.28 -14.44
C ASN A 179 18.75 3.61 -13.26
N GLU A 180 19.28 4.36 -12.31
CA GLU A 180 19.86 3.81 -11.09
C GLU A 180 18.79 3.37 -10.07
N LEU A 181 17.73 4.18 -9.91
CA LEU A 181 16.64 3.93 -8.96
C LEU A 181 15.69 2.84 -9.44
N GLY A 182 15.26 2.93 -10.69
CA GLY A 182 14.17 2.17 -11.29
C GLY A 182 14.25 0.66 -11.10
N PRO A 183 15.39 -0.01 -11.34
CA PRO A 183 15.52 -1.45 -11.15
C PRO A 183 15.30 -1.94 -9.72
N LYS A 184 15.39 -1.06 -8.72
CA LYS A 184 15.24 -1.39 -7.31
C LYS A 184 13.78 -1.33 -6.84
N ILE A 185 12.89 -0.70 -7.61
CA ILE A 185 11.51 -0.43 -7.19
C ILE A 185 10.58 -1.65 -7.37
N PRO A 186 10.56 -2.36 -8.50
CA PRO A 186 9.62 -3.47 -8.67
C PRO A 186 9.78 -4.57 -7.61
N SER A 187 8.68 -5.28 -7.32
CA SER A 187 8.67 -6.44 -6.41
C SER A 187 9.69 -7.50 -6.79
N ALA A 188 9.99 -7.65 -8.09
CA ALA A 188 11.02 -8.54 -8.62
C ALA A 188 12.45 -8.26 -8.12
N ALA A 189 12.69 -7.10 -7.51
CA ALA A 189 13.98 -6.80 -6.88
C ALA A 189 14.17 -7.46 -5.50
N SER A 190 13.09 -7.98 -4.89
CA SER A 190 13.13 -8.67 -3.60
C SER A 190 13.61 -10.11 -3.73
N ALA A 191 14.31 -10.60 -2.71
CA ALA A 191 14.71 -12.01 -2.62
C ALA A 191 13.53 -12.98 -2.39
N ASP A 192 12.41 -12.49 -1.87
CA ASP A 192 11.21 -13.27 -1.57
C ASP A 192 10.20 -13.31 -2.73
N PHE A 193 10.53 -12.70 -3.87
CA PHE A 193 9.69 -12.67 -5.07
C PHE A 193 9.58 -14.05 -5.75
N GLY A 194 8.41 -14.31 -6.34
CA GLY A 194 8.25 -15.38 -7.34
C GLY A 194 7.25 -16.47 -6.98
N ARG A 195 6.50 -16.32 -5.88
CA ARG A 195 5.43 -17.22 -5.44
C ARG A 195 4.33 -16.45 -4.70
N PRO A 196 3.10 -16.97 -4.60
CA PRO A 196 2.02 -16.29 -3.89
C PRO A 196 2.42 -15.88 -2.46
N PHE A 197 2.00 -14.70 -2.02
CA PHE A 197 2.42 -14.10 -0.75
C PHE A 197 2.10 -14.99 0.44
N LEU A 198 0.94 -15.67 0.43
CA LEU A 198 0.56 -16.58 1.51
C LEU A 198 1.54 -17.75 1.66
N GLU A 199 2.14 -18.23 0.57
CA GLU A 199 3.17 -19.28 0.62
C GLU A 199 4.48 -18.75 1.20
N THR A 200 4.89 -17.54 0.79
CA THR A 200 6.03 -16.85 1.39
C THR A 200 5.82 -16.66 2.90
N PHE A 201 4.65 -16.14 3.29
CA PHE A 201 4.30 -15.89 4.68
C PHE A 201 4.29 -17.17 5.52
N LYS A 202 3.72 -18.25 4.98
CA LYS A 202 3.75 -19.57 5.60
C LYS A 202 5.18 -20.13 5.73
N SER A 203 6.06 -19.89 4.75
CA SER A 203 7.45 -20.36 4.80
C SER A 203 8.29 -19.70 5.91
N TYR A 204 7.83 -18.55 6.40
CA TYR A 204 8.41 -17.82 7.53
C TYR A 204 7.61 -17.98 8.83
N ASP A 205 6.77 -19.01 8.93
CA ASP A 205 5.92 -19.30 10.11
C ASP A 205 4.97 -18.15 10.47
N TYR A 206 4.46 -17.43 9.46
CA TYR A 206 3.58 -16.27 9.62
C TYR A 206 4.23 -15.09 10.36
N ASP A 207 5.55 -14.97 10.26
CA ASP A 207 6.33 -13.88 10.83
C ASP A 207 6.65 -12.81 9.78
N PHE A 208 5.91 -11.69 9.82
CA PHE A 208 6.10 -10.57 8.88
C PHE A 208 7.51 -9.97 8.95
N TYR A 209 8.19 -10.04 10.10
CA TYR A 209 9.52 -9.45 10.27
C TYR A 209 10.63 -10.23 9.54
N LYS A 210 10.34 -11.46 9.11
CA LYS A 210 11.29 -12.28 8.34
C LYS A 210 11.12 -12.13 6.83
N ILE A 211 10.01 -11.56 6.38
CA ILE A 211 9.80 -11.23 4.97
C ILE A 211 10.62 -9.98 4.66
N ASP A 212 11.26 -10.00 3.50
CA ASP A 212 11.93 -8.82 2.97
C ASP A 212 10.93 -7.63 2.89
N PRO A 213 11.10 -6.55 3.68
CA PRO A 213 10.17 -5.43 3.68
C PRO A 213 10.09 -4.75 2.32
N LEU A 214 11.13 -4.93 1.50
CA LEU A 214 11.23 -4.42 0.14
C LEU A 214 10.36 -5.21 -0.86
N LEU A 215 9.73 -6.32 -0.47
CA LEU A 215 8.80 -7.06 -1.32
C LEU A 215 7.53 -6.25 -1.63
N PHE A 216 7.04 -5.45 -0.69
CA PHE A 216 5.79 -4.69 -0.79
C PHE A 216 5.93 -3.50 -1.74
N SER A 217 5.78 -3.78 -3.04
CA SER A 217 6.03 -2.85 -4.14
C SER A 217 5.30 -3.33 -5.41
N PRO A 218 5.10 -2.47 -6.42
CA PRO A 218 4.35 -2.87 -7.62
C PRO A 218 5.12 -3.88 -8.48
N ALA A 219 4.38 -4.62 -9.30
CA ALA A 219 4.96 -5.54 -10.28
C ALA A 219 5.77 -4.81 -11.36
N LYS A 220 5.23 -3.67 -11.83
CA LYS A 220 5.78 -2.86 -12.91
C LYS A 220 5.66 -1.38 -12.58
N ILE A 221 6.68 -0.62 -12.95
CA ILE A 221 6.67 0.83 -12.81
C ILE A 221 7.24 1.52 -14.05
N THR A 222 6.60 2.60 -14.47
CA THR A 222 7.09 3.55 -15.47
C THR A 222 7.38 4.90 -14.81
N LEU A 223 8.64 5.32 -14.86
CA LEU A 223 9.12 6.60 -14.35
C LEU A 223 9.30 7.57 -15.53
N ILE A 224 8.67 8.73 -15.45
CA ILE A 224 8.74 9.80 -16.46
C ILE A 224 9.52 10.96 -15.88
N SER A 225 10.66 11.29 -16.50
CA SER A 225 11.43 12.48 -16.13
C SER A 225 10.70 13.74 -16.59
N ASP A 226 10.42 14.65 -15.66
CA ASP A 226 9.91 15.98 -15.98
C ASP A 226 10.93 16.83 -16.75
N ASP A 227 12.22 16.56 -16.56
CA ASP A 227 13.31 17.34 -17.15
C ASP A 227 13.51 17.00 -18.64
N SER A 228 13.51 15.70 -18.98
CA SER A 228 13.79 15.21 -20.34
C SER A 228 12.52 14.84 -21.13
N GLY A 229 11.42 14.52 -20.44
CA GLY A 229 10.22 13.93 -21.03
C GLY A 229 10.35 12.44 -21.38
N ASN A 230 11.49 11.80 -21.08
CA ASN A 230 11.70 10.37 -21.34
C ASN A 230 10.99 9.51 -20.29
N ALA A 231 10.56 8.32 -20.72
CA ALA A 231 9.89 7.33 -19.89
C ALA A 231 10.73 6.05 -19.80
N PHE A 232 10.88 5.53 -18.58
CA PHE A 232 11.68 4.35 -18.28
C PHE A 232 10.81 3.34 -17.53
N THR A 233 10.75 2.11 -18.02
CA THR A 233 9.89 1.06 -17.47
C THR A 233 10.73 -0.06 -16.88
N PHE A 234 10.37 -0.49 -15.67
CA PHE A 234 11.05 -1.54 -14.91
C PHE A 234 10.02 -2.54 -14.36
N GLY A 235 10.46 -3.79 -14.20
CA GLY A 235 9.60 -4.88 -13.74
C GLY A 235 8.63 -5.37 -14.81
N GLU A 236 7.77 -6.30 -14.42
CA GLU A 236 6.79 -6.94 -15.29
C GLU A 236 5.62 -7.49 -14.48
N ILE A 237 4.43 -7.55 -15.11
CA ILE A 237 3.26 -8.20 -14.55
C ILE A 237 3.44 -9.72 -14.62
N ARG A 238 3.12 -10.42 -13.52
CA ARG A 238 3.22 -11.87 -13.39
C ARG A 238 1.85 -12.53 -13.30
N ASN A 239 1.20 -12.63 -14.47
CA ASN A 239 -0.12 -13.26 -14.60
C ASN A 239 -0.13 -14.73 -14.21
N ASP A 240 1.01 -15.42 -14.36
CA ASP A 240 1.17 -16.81 -13.94
C ASP A 240 1.03 -16.98 -12.41
N ILE A 241 1.64 -16.08 -11.63
CA ILE A 241 1.53 -16.09 -10.17
C ILE A 241 0.15 -15.59 -9.72
N LEU A 242 -0.39 -14.55 -10.37
CA LEU A 242 -1.75 -14.07 -10.08
C LEU A 242 -2.80 -15.17 -10.31
N GLN A 243 -2.64 -15.97 -11.37
CA GLN A 243 -3.53 -17.08 -11.66
C GLN A 243 -3.46 -18.15 -10.56
N GLU A 244 -2.25 -18.53 -10.13
CA GLU A 244 -2.05 -19.46 -9.02
C GLU A 244 -2.66 -18.94 -7.71
N SER A 245 -2.39 -17.68 -7.37
CA SER A 245 -2.88 -17.03 -6.17
C SER A 245 -4.41 -16.96 -6.15
N PHE A 246 -5.05 -16.43 -7.20
CA PHE A 246 -6.49 -16.20 -7.20
C PHE A 246 -7.31 -17.48 -7.34
N SER A 247 -6.77 -18.51 -8.02
CA SER A 247 -7.41 -19.83 -8.07
C SER A 247 -7.38 -20.58 -6.74
N SER A 248 -6.45 -20.26 -5.83
CA SER A 248 -6.38 -20.87 -4.50
C SER A 248 -7.57 -20.49 -3.58
N ASN A 249 -8.34 -19.46 -3.95
CA ASN A 249 -9.53 -19.05 -3.21
C ASN A 249 -10.75 -19.97 -3.44
N GLU A 250 -10.74 -20.82 -4.46
CA GLU A 250 -11.84 -21.74 -4.79
C GLU A 250 -11.82 -23.06 -3.97
N THR A 251 -10.79 -23.26 -3.12
CA THR A 251 -10.62 -24.43 -2.25
C THR A 251 -10.59 -24.08 -0.77
#